data_AF-A0A7C1VHM3-F1
#
_entry.id   AF-A0A7C1VHM3-F1
#
_cell.length_a   1.000
_cell.length_b   1.000
_cell.length_c   1.000
_cell.angle_alpha   90.00
_cell.angle_beta   90.00
_cell.angle_gamma   90.00
#
_symmetry.space_group_name_H-M   'P 1'
#
loop_
_entity.id
_entity.type
_entity.pdbx_description
1 polymer ?
#
loop_
_entity_poly.entity_id
_entity_poly.type
_entity_poly.pdbx_seq_one_letter_code
_entity_poly.pdbx_strand_id
1 'polypeptide(L)'
;MSKETKQGTLTARTFNGEEVITVETSEDLISIAQRRLDTVKKIINIALKITTHRDWVNQNGNPYLVHSGAEKVARLFGISLSGIKTEKMWAEDTKGKYYIYKTTGTATLPGKFDSIEALGTCSQRDPFFGKAGGKFLETLEIDETNIMKASYSNFAVNSITHLLGLRNLTWEELNEAGIDKGKIQEIKYQSGSQKVKKTATPEEVKKQKEIWDWLMQITAGSDELARERLKLETGFKPKDGSDYVEGKKDPKYLTGKWLNITHRKIKEIFEKQFSQGEEEKE
;
A
#
# COMPACT_ATOMS: atom_id res chain seq x y z
N MET A 1 -47.84 37.26 -10.91
CA MET A 1 -47.57 37.51 -9.47
C MET A 1 -46.84 36.31 -8.90
N SER A 2 -45.84 36.60 -8.07
CA SER A 2 -44.63 35.83 -7.78
C SER A 2 -44.82 34.46 -7.15
N LYS A 3 -43.96 33.51 -7.56
CA LYS A 3 -43.71 32.26 -6.84
C LYS A 3 -42.86 32.58 -5.59
N GLU A 4 -43.47 32.47 -4.41
CA GLU A 4 -42.73 32.47 -3.14
C GLU A 4 -41.80 31.26 -3.11
N THR A 5 -40.49 31.53 -3.14
CA THR A 5 -39.46 30.51 -2.94
C THR A 5 -39.12 30.54 -1.45
N LYS A 6 -39.59 29.55 -0.69
CA LYS A 6 -39.25 29.41 0.74
C LYS A 6 -37.75 29.12 0.87
N GLN A 7 -36.97 30.14 1.22
CA GLN A 7 -35.56 30.00 1.59
C GLN A 7 -35.45 29.29 2.95
N GLY A 8 -34.77 28.15 2.96
CA GLY A 8 -34.50 27.39 4.17
C GLY A 8 -33.30 27.98 4.93
N THR A 9 -33.51 28.36 6.19
CA THR A 9 -32.48 28.85 7.09
C THR A 9 -31.61 27.70 7.59
N LEU A 10 -30.30 27.76 7.41
CA LEU A 10 -29.33 26.87 8.06
C LEU A 10 -28.59 27.64 9.15
N THR A 11 -28.62 27.11 10.37
CA THR A 11 -28.06 27.77 11.56
C THR A 11 -26.67 27.19 11.87
N ALA A 12 -25.63 28.03 11.89
CA ALA A 12 -24.30 27.67 12.36
C ALA A 12 -23.88 28.58 13.53
N ARG A 13 -23.30 28.00 14.58
CA ARG A 13 -22.86 28.71 15.81
C ARG A 13 -21.41 29.15 15.67
N THR A 14 -21.08 30.35 16.15
CA THR A 14 -19.69 30.83 16.29
C THR A 14 -19.28 31.10 17.74
N PHE A 15 -17.98 31.37 17.91
CA PHE A 15 -17.12 31.18 19.07
C PHE A 15 -17.39 32.06 20.32
N ASN A 16 -18.25 33.09 20.24
CA ASN A 16 -18.35 34.12 21.29
C ASN A 16 -19.74 34.31 21.95
N GLY A 17 -20.59 33.29 21.97
CA GLY A 17 -21.80 33.30 22.82
C GLY A 17 -22.96 34.22 22.39
N GLU A 18 -22.73 35.22 21.55
CA GLU A 18 -23.79 36.08 20.98
C GLU A 18 -23.46 36.46 19.55
N GLU A 19 -23.62 35.52 18.61
CA GLU A 19 -24.01 35.85 17.23
C GLU A 19 -24.38 34.55 16.49
N VAL A 20 -25.68 34.40 16.24
CA VAL A 20 -26.21 33.41 15.32
C VAL A 20 -25.98 33.97 13.92
N ILE A 21 -25.01 33.43 13.17
CA ILE A 21 -24.82 33.83 11.78
C ILE A 21 -25.91 33.16 10.95
N THR A 22 -26.94 33.92 10.62
CA THR A 22 -27.90 33.59 9.57
C THR A 22 -27.21 33.81 8.22
N VAL A 23 -27.01 32.74 7.47
CA VAL A 23 -26.42 32.80 6.13
C VAL A 23 -27.55 33.08 5.14
N GLU A 24 -27.59 34.29 4.58
CA GLU A 24 -28.70 34.73 3.71
C GLU A 24 -28.34 34.66 2.21
N THR A 25 -27.04 34.63 1.84
CA THR A 25 -26.63 34.64 0.41
C THR A 25 -25.34 33.85 0.10
N SER A 26 -25.06 33.64 -1.20
CA SER A 26 -23.84 32.97 -1.70
C SER A 26 -22.53 33.74 -1.42
N GLU A 27 -22.59 35.07 -1.28
CA GLU A 27 -21.42 35.90 -0.93
C GLU A 27 -20.93 35.62 0.50
N ASP A 28 -21.84 35.22 1.39
CA ASP A 28 -21.49 34.82 2.76
C ASP A 28 -20.73 33.49 2.81
N LEU A 29 -21.00 32.56 1.89
CA LEU A 29 -20.28 31.28 1.82
C LEU A 29 -18.81 31.48 1.42
N ILE A 30 -18.56 32.38 0.47
CA ILE A 30 -17.19 32.70 0.02
C ILE A 30 -16.41 33.36 1.15
N SER A 31 -17.02 34.31 1.87
CA SER A 31 -16.34 34.98 2.99
C SER A 31 -16.05 34.03 4.17
N ILE A 32 -16.95 33.08 4.45
CA ILE A 32 -16.72 32.01 5.42
C ILE A 32 -15.57 31.09 4.97
N ALA A 33 -15.57 30.68 3.69
CA ALA A 33 -14.52 29.84 3.14
C ALA A 33 -13.15 30.52 3.20
N GLN A 34 -13.06 31.81 2.88
CA GLN A 34 -11.81 32.57 2.91
C GLN A 34 -11.24 32.67 4.33
N ARG A 35 -12.08 32.98 5.33
CA ARG A 35 -11.66 33.00 6.74
C ARG A 35 -11.17 31.63 7.22
N ARG A 36 -11.84 30.55 6.79
CA ARG A 36 -11.44 29.18 7.11
C ARG A 36 -10.13 28.80 6.44
N LEU A 37 -9.90 29.21 5.19
CA LEU A 37 -8.66 28.93 4.46
C LEU A 37 -7.44 29.47 5.22
N ASP A 38 -7.48 30.72 5.65
CA ASP A 38 -6.36 31.34 6.36
C ASP A 38 -6.15 30.70 7.73
N THR A 39 -7.23 30.31 8.39
CA THR A 39 -7.17 29.61 9.68
C THR A 39 -6.53 28.22 9.52
N VAL A 40 -6.95 27.44 8.53
CA VAL A 40 -6.40 26.10 8.25
C VAL A 40 -4.93 26.19 7.88
N LYS A 41 -4.53 27.13 7.03
CA LYS A 41 -3.10 27.34 6.69
C LYS A 41 -2.24 27.63 7.93
N LYS A 42 -2.74 28.47 8.84
CA LYS A 42 -2.06 28.75 10.12
C LYS A 42 -1.98 27.51 11.01
N ILE A 43 -3.07 26.74 11.12
CA ILE A 43 -3.10 25.48 11.88
C ILE A 43 -2.05 24.51 11.34
N ILE A 44 -1.99 24.29 10.03
CA ILE A 44 -1.01 23.42 9.38
C ILE A 44 0.41 23.89 9.70
N ASN A 45 0.70 25.18 9.52
CA ASN A 45 2.03 25.73 9.79
C ASN A 45 2.47 25.55 11.26
N ILE A 46 1.56 25.78 12.21
CA ILE A 46 1.80 25.60 13.64
C ILE A 46 2.02 24.12 13.97
N ALA A 47 1.21 23.22 13.40
CA ALA A 47 1.35 21.78 13.57
C ALA A 47 2.71 21.28 13.05
N LEU A 48 3.16 21.76 11.89
CA LEU A 48 4.47 21.38 11.36
C LEU A 48 5.62 21.83 12.26
N LYS A 49 5.56 23.06 12.80
CA LYS A 49 6.59 23.64 13.67
C LYS A 49 6.82 22.88 14.98
N ILE A 50 5.82 22.18 15.52
CA ILE A 50 5.98 21.38 16.74
C ILE A 50 6.52 19.98 16.46
N THR A 51 6.47 19.53 15.20
CA THR A 51 7.00 18.23 14.80
C THR A 51 8.49 18.30 14.46
N THR A 52 9.12 17.14 14.40
CA THR A 52 10.53 16.96 14.07
C THR A 52 10.68 15.93 12.96
N HIS A 53 11.86 15.81 12.36
CA HIS A 53 12.16 14.77 11.36
C HIS A 53 11.79 13.34 11.81
N ARG A 54 11.85 13.04 13.12
CA ARG A 54 11.51 11.71 13.66
C ARG A 54 10.01 11.44 13.77
N ASP A 55 9.19 12.48 13.65
CA ASP A 55 7.74 12.39 13.69
C ASP A 55 7.13 12.11 12.32
N TRP A 56 7.97 12.03 11.28
CA TRP A 56 7.58 11.77 9.90
C TRP A 56 8.33 10.56 9.36
N VAL A 57 7.69 9.87 8.42
CA VAL A 57 8.32 8.82 7.60
C VAL A 57 7.98 9.06 6.14
N ASN A 58 8.91 8.70 5.25
CA ASN A 58 8.66 8.65 3.82
C ASN A 58 8.00 7.30 3.50
N GLN A 59 6.67 7.30 3.48
CA GLN A 59 5.86 6.13 3.23
C GLN A 59 5.52 6.04 1.75
N ASN A 60 6.22 5.15 1.03
CA ASN A 60 6.02 4.94 -0.41
C ASN A 60 6.05 6.24 -1.24
N GLY A 61 7.00 7.13 -0.94
CA GLY A 61 7.16 8.41 -1.64
C GLY A 61 6.38 9.58 -1.04
N ASN A 62 5.46 9.33 -0.08
CA ASN A 62 4.63 10.36 0.54
C ASN A 62 5.03 10.60 2.00
N PRO A 63 4.96 11.84 2.51
CA PRO A 63 5.17 12.08 3.94
C PRO A 63 4.00 11.53 4.75
N TYR A 64 4.32 10.81 5.82
CA TYR A 64 3.35 10.26 6.75
C TYR A 64 3.73 10.63 8.18
N LEU A 65 2.81 11.30 8.90
CA LEU A 65 2.97 11.66 10.30
C LEU A 65 2.77 10.41 11.16
N VAL A 66 3.78 10.03 11.95
CA VAL A 66 3.68 8.89 12.87
C VAL A 66 3.03 9.29 14.21
N HIS A 67 2.70 8.28 15.01
CA HIS A 67 1.97 8.46 16.27
C HIS A 67 2.56 9.51 17.21
N SER A 68 3.89 9.53 17.40
CA SER A 68 4.55 10.52 18.27
C SER A 68 4.34 11.96 17.78
N GLY A 69 4.32 12.17 16.47
CA GLY A 69 4.05 13.46 15.85
C GLY A 69 2.61 13.91 16.09
N ALA A 70 1.67 12.99 15.86
CA ALA A 70 0.26 13.23 16.11
C ALA A 70 0.01 13.61 17.58
N GLU A 71 0.62 12.91 18.54
CA GLU A 71 0.48 13.24 19.97
C GLU A 71 0.98 14.64 20.34
N LYS A 72 2.12 15.07 19.78
CA LYS A 72 2.64 16.44 19.98
C LYS A 72 1.67 17.48 19.46
N VAL A 73 1.14 17.26 18.25
CA VAL A 73 0.14 18.13 17.63
C VAL A 73 -1.15 18.15 18.46
N ALA A 74 -1.66 16.99 18.88
CA ALA A 74 -2.86 16.91 19.71
C ALA A 74 -2.72 17.69 21.01
N ARG A 75 -1.56 17.57 21.68
CA ARG A 75 -1.27 18.32 22.90
C ARG A 75 -1.24 19.83 22.67
N LEU A 76 -0.65 20.28 21.56
CA LEU A 76 -0.58 21.70 21.21
C LEU A 76 -1.96 22.33 21.02
N PHE A 77 -2.89 21.60 20.40
CA PHE A 77 -4.25 22.08 20.12
C PHE A 77 -5.28 21.67 21.18
N GLY A 78 -4.87 20.97 22.25
CA GLY A 78 -5.78 20.48 23.30
C GLY A 78 -6.82 19.48 22.78
N ILE A 79 -6.48 18.68 21.77
CA ILE A 79 -7.39 17.68 21.20
C ILE A 79 -7.64 16.57 22.22
N SER A 80 -8.91 16.28 22.48
CA SER A 80 -9.34 15.16 23.30
C SER A 80 -9.79 14.01 22.43
N LEU A 81 -9.29 12.80 22.71
CA LEU A 81 -9.81 11.54 22.15
C LEU A 81 -10.76 10.91 23.16
N SER A 82 -11.97 10.54 22.73
CA SER A 82 -13.01 10.02 23.62
C SER A 82 -13.87 8.96 22.94
N GLY A 83 -14.69 8.26 23.72
CA GLY A 83 -15.57 7.20 23.21
C GLY A 83 -14.82 6.04 22.56
N ILE A 84 -13.57 5.81 22.97
CA ILE A 84 -12.67 4.87 22.31
C ILE A 84 -13.14 3.45 22.56
N LYS A 85 -13.40 2.70 21.48
CA LYS A 85 -13.76 1.29 21.51
C LYS A 85 -12.81 0.52 20.62
N THR A 86 -12.29 -0.60 21.11
CA THR A 86 -11.44 -1.51 20.34
C THR A 86 -12.09 -2.89 20.30
N GLU A 87 -12.31 -3.40 19.09
CA GLU A 87 -12.96 -4.69 18.85
C GLU A 87 -12.06 -5.59 17.98
N LYS A 88 -12.06 -6.90 18.29
CA LYS A 88 -11.41 -7.93 17.47
C LYS A 88 -12.45 -8.51 16.52
N MET A 89 -12.17 -8.45 15.22
CA MET A 89 -13.02 -9.01 14.17
C MET A 89 -12.29 -10.16 13.49
N TRP A 90 -12.98 -11.28 13.30
CA TRP A 90 -12.46 -12.39 12.50
C TRP A 90 -12.83 -12.20 11.04
N ALA A 91 -11.89 -12.50 10.15
CA ALA A 91 -12.05 -12.45 8.71
C ALA A 91 -11.45 -13.72 8.09
N GLU A 92 -11.85 -14.03 6.86
CA GLU A 92 -11.41 -15.22 6.15
C GLU A 92 -11.16 -14.88 4.68
N ASP A 93 -10.08 -15.41 4.13
CA ASP A 93 -9.79 -15.34 2.70
C ASP A 93 -9.14 -16.64 2.20
N THR A 94 -8.65 -16.65 0.96
CA THR A 94 -7.98 -17.80 0.32
C THR A 94 -6.78 -18.39 1.09
N LYS A 95 -6.21 -17.66 2.05
CA LYS A 95 -5.08 -18.11 2.90
C LYS A 95 -5.53 -18.54 4.30
N GLY A 96 -6.84 -18.62 4.53
CA GLY A 96 -7.45 -19.05 5.80
C GLY A 96 -7.95 -17.88 6.65
N LYS A 97 -8.37 -18.21 7.88
CA LYS A 97 -8.87 -17.24 8.87
C LYS A 97 -7.75 -16.36 9.41
N TYR A 98 -8.08 -15.11 9.70
CA TYR A 98 -7.22 -14.13 10.37
C TYR A 98 -8.07 -13.16 11.17
N TYR A 99 -7.44 -12.33 12.01
CA TYR A 99 -8.17 -11.30 12.74
C TYR A 99 -7.66 -9.90 12.44
N ILE A 100 -8.55 -8.94 12.64
CA ILE A 100 -8.32 -7.51 12.50
C ILE A 100 -8.77 -6.86 13.80
N TYR A 101 -7.93 -6.01 14.37
CA TYR A 101 -8.36 -5.06 15.39
C TYR A 101 -8.87 -3.80 14.74
N LYS A 102 -10.02 -3.34 15.21
CA LYS A 102 -10.63 -2.07 14.82
C LYS A 102 -10.83 -1.22 16.06
N THR A 103 -10.25 -0.03 16.04
CA THR A 103 -10.42 0.99 17.06
C THR A 103 -11.23 2.14 16.48
N THR A 104 -12.30 2.54 17.16
CA THR A 104 -13.13 3.69 16.79
C THR A 104 -13.23 4.66 17.96
N GLY A 105 -13.56 5.91 17.66
CA GLY A 105 -13.76 6.94 18.66
C GLY A 105 -13.93 8.32 18.03
N THR A 106 -13.94 9.34 18.88
CA THR A 106 -14.14 10.72 18.47
C THR A 106 -12.95 11.57 18.91
N ALA A 107 -12.42 12.37 17.99
CA ALA A 107 -11.51 13.46 18.32
C ALA A 107 -12.27 14.78 18.37
N THR A 108 -11.95 15.60 19.36
CA THR A 108 -12.69 16.85 19.61
C THR A 108 -11.73 17.94 20.03
N LEU A 109 -11.90 19.13 19.45
CA LEU A 109 -11.15 20.31 19.86
C LEU A 109 -11.73 20.92 21.15
N PRO A 110 -10.94 21.71 21.91
CA PRO A 110 -11.39 22.35 23.14
C PRO A 110 -12.73 23.08 22.96
N GLY A 111 -13.65 22.98 23.92
CA GLY A 111 -14.96 23.62 23.79
C GLY A 111 -15.93 22.96 22.79
N LYS A 112 -15.55 21.81 22.20
CA LYS A 112 -16.38 21.04 21.26
C LYS A 112 -16.78 21.82 20.00
N PHE A 113 -15.97 22.78 19.56
CA PHE A 113 -16.29 23.58 18.37
C PHE A 113 -16.16 22.79 17.06
N ASP A 114 -15.33 21.75 17.04
CA ASP A 114 -15.24 20.80 15.94
C ASP A 114 -14.91 19.40 16.47
N SER A 115 -15.39 18.39 15.77
CA SER A 115 -15.15 16.99 16.10
C SER A 115 -15.29 16.10 14.87
N ILE A 116 -14.58 14.98 14.91
CA ILE A 116 -14.73 13.93 13.91
C ILE A 116 -14.80 12.57 14.56
N GLU A 117 -15.54 11.67 13.93
CA GLU A 117 -15.40 10.24 14.18
C GLU A 117 -14.31 9.67 13.28
N ALA A 118 -13.48 8.80 13.86
CA ALA A 118 -12.37 8.20 13.16
C ALA A 118 -12.25 6.71 13.47
N LEU A 119 -11.55 6.01 12.58
CA LEU A 119 -11.26 4.60 12.69
C LEU A 119 -9.76 4.35 12.49
N GLY A 120 -9.26 3.38 13.24
CA GLY A 120 -7.95 2.79 13.07
C GLY A 120 -8.08 1.28 12.97
N THR A 121 -7.37 0.67 12.05
CA THR A 121 -7.38 -0.79 11.90
C THR A 121 -5.96 -1.32 11.83
N CYS A 122 -5.75 -2.53 12.32
CA CYS A 122 -4.53 -3.28 12.09
C CYS A 122 -4.89 -4.77 11.97
N SER A 123 -4.28 -5.45 11.00
CA SER A 123 -4.50 -6.87 10.75
C SER A 123 -3.37 -7.71 11.31
N GLN A 124 -3.67 -8.92 11.74
CA GLN A 124 -2.66 -9.95 12.02
C GLN A 124 -1.70 -10.17 10.84
N ARG A 125 -2.20 -9.96 9.61
CA ARG A 125 -1.43 -10.15 8.38
C ARG A 125 -0.73 -8.90 7.89
N ASP A 126 -0.76 -7.82 8.66
CA ASP A 126 0.00 -6.63 8.33
C ASP A 126 1.50 -7.00 8.21
N PRO A 127 2.19 -6.68 7.11
CA PRO A 127 3.60 -7.06 6.91
C PRO A 127 4.54 -6.62 8.03
N PHE A 128 4.20 -5.58 8.80
CA PHE A 128 5.01 -5.11 9.92
C PHE A 128 5.03 -6.08 11.10
N PHE A 129 3.90 -6.77 11.36
CA PHE A 129 3.76 -7.73 12.47
C PHE A 129 3.82 -9.18 11.99
N GLY A 130 3.27 -9.44 10.81
CA GLY A 130 3.09 -10.77 10.26
C GLY A 130 4.27 -11.27 9.43
N LYS A 131 5.36 -10.50 9.24
CA LYS A 131 6.56 -10.97 8.53
C LYS A 131 7.85 -10.80 9.34
N ALA A 132 8.62 -11.88 9.43
CA ALA A 132 10.03 -11.85 9.86
C ALA A 132 10.89 -12.56 8.80
N GLY A 133 12.05 -11.99 8.46
CA GLY A 133 12.95 -12.58 7.47
C GLY A 133 12.33 -12.82 6.08
N GLY A 134 11.28 -12.08 5.72
CA GLY A 134 10.57 -12.22 4.43
C GLY A 134 9.54 -13.36 4.36
N LYS A 135 9.33 -14.12 5.44
CA LYS A 135 8.27 -15.14 5.54
C LYS A 135 7.15 -14.66 6.45
N PHE A 136 5.93 -15.14 6.20
CA PHE A 136 4.83 -14.89 7.14
C PHE A 136 5.03 -15.72 8.41
N LEU A 137 4.89 -15.10 9.57
CA LEU A 137 4.97 -15.76 10.87
C LEU A 137 3.72 -16.61 11.11
N GLU A 138 3.87 -17.69 11.87
CA GLU A 138 2.72 -18.45 12.35
C GLU A 138 1.94 -17.66 13.41
N THR A 139 0.63 -17.89 13.51
CA THR A 139 -0.27 -17.12 14.39
C THR A 139 0.18 -17.07 15.85
N LEU A 140 0.84 -18.13 16.35
CA LEU A 140 1.34 -18.22 17.73
C LEU A 140 2.58 -17.37 17.99
N GLU A 141 3.32 -17.00 16.94
CA GLU A 141 4.53 -16.17 17.03
C GLU A 141 4.22 -14.67 16.98
N ILE A 142 2.96 -14.32 16.67
CA ILE A 142 2.52 -12.93 16.53
C ILE A 142 1.93 -12.44 17.84
N ASP A 143 2.57 -11.41 18.43
CA ASP A 143 2.04 -10.74 19.61
C ASP A 143 0.78 -9.94 19.27
N GLU A 144 -0.37 -10.50 19.64
CA GLU A 144 -1.71 -9.91 19.46
C GLU A 144 -1.81 -8.50 20.07
N THR A 145 -1.11 -8.25 21.18
CA THR A 145 -1.11 -6.96 21.88
C THR A 145 -0.55 -5.85 20.99
N ASN A 146 0.46 -6.17 20.17
CA ASN A 146 1.07 -5.19 19.28
C ASN A 146 0.13 -4.79 18.14
N ILE A 147 -0.67 -5.74 17.63
CA ILE A 147 -1.69 -5.47 16.61
C ILE A 147 -2.79 -4.57 17.18
N MET A 148 -3.25 -4.84 18.40
CA MET A 148 -4.22 -4.00 19.09
C MET A 148 -3.68 -2.58 19.36
N LYS A 149 -2.43 -2.45 19.82
CA LYS A 149 -1.77 -1.14 20.01
C LYS A 149 -1.61 -0.39 18.68
N ALA A 150 -1.34 -1.11 17.60
CA ALA A 150 -1.23 -0.52 16.27
C ALA A 150 -2.58 -0.01 15.75
N SER A 151 -3.69 -0.73 15.98
CA SER A 151 -5.01 -0.22 15.61
C SER A 151 -5.35 1.08 16.35
N TYR A 152 -4.99 1.17 17.64
CA TYR A 152 -5.12 2.40 18.42
C TYR A 152 -4.24 3.53 17.88
N SER A 153 -2.98 3.24 17.57
CA SER A 153 -2.04 4.23 17.03
C SER A 153 -2.53 4.80 15.69
N ASN A 154 -3.03 3.92 14.81
CA ASN A 154 -3.65 4.30 13.54
C ASN A 154 -4.91 5.16 13.75
N PHE A 155 -5.75 4.80 14.73
CA PHE A 155 -6.91 5.60 15.10
C PHE A 155 -6.49 7.00 15.53
N ALA A 156 -5.53 7.14 16.44
CA ALA A 156 -5.07 8.43 16.93
C ALA A 156 -4.50 9.30 15.81
N VAL A 157 -3.59 8.76 14.98
CA VAL A 157 -3.01 9.49 13.84
C VAL A 157 -4.10 9.93 12.87
N ASN A 158 -4.99 9.03 12.46
CA ASN A 158 -6.09 9.36 11.55
C ASN A 158 -7.01 10.43 12.14
N SER A 159 -7.33 10.34 13.42
CA SER A 159 -8.19 11.31 14.11
C SER A 159 -7.58 12.71 14.10
N ILE A 160 -6.31 12.82 14.47
CA ILE A 160 -5.65 14.12 14.63
C ILE A 160 -5.38 14.76 13.26
N THR A 161 -4.88 13.96 12.31
CA THR A 161 -4.58 14.45 10.96
C THR A 161 -5.83 14.84 10.19
N HIS A 162 -6.94 14.12 10.35
CA HIS A 162 -8.20 14.45 9.69
C HIS A 162 -8.85 15.69 10.32
N LEU A 163 -8.86 15.81 11.65
CA LEU A 163 -9.45 16.96 12.35
C LEU A 163 -8.76 18.28 12.02
N LEU A 164 -7.43 18.27 11.84
CA LEU A 164 -6.62 19.48 11.60
C LEU A 164 -6.28 19.72 10.12
N GLY A 165 -6.71 18.83 9.21
CA GLY A 165 -6.38 18.96 7.79
C GLY A 165 -4.91 18.69 7.44
N LEU A 166 -4.23 17.83 8.20
CA LEU A 166 -2.81 17.46 7.99
C LEU A 166 -2.63 16.27 7.04
N ARG A 167 -3.68 15.89 6.30
CA ARG A 167 -3.63 14.78 5.35
C ARG A 167 -3.13 15.27 4.00
N ASN A 168 -2.40 14.41 3.29
CA ASN A 168 -1.89 14.66 1.94
C ASN A 168 -0.94 15.87 1.83
N LEU A 169 -0.16 16.13 2.87
CA LEU A 169 0.92 17.11 2.78
C LEU A 169 1.97 16.66 1.77
N THR A 170 2.63 17.63 1.16
CA THR A 170 3.70 17.44 0.18
C THR A 170 5.07 17.54 0.85
N TRP A 171 6.11 17.05 0.17
CA TRP A 171 7.48 17.21 0.69
C TRP A 171 7.91 18.67 0.67
N GLU A 172 7.37 19.45 -0.27
CA GLU A 172 7.58 20.89 -0.40
C GLU A 172 7.06 21.63 0.83
N GLU A 173 5.81 21.36 1.26
CA GLU A 173 5.23 21.97 2.46
C GLU A 173 6.00 21.59 3.75
N LEU A 174 6.47 20.35 3.86
CA LEU A 174 7.31 19.93 4.99
C LEU A 174 8.66 20.64 4.96
N ASN A 175 9.28 20.77 3.79
CA ASN A 175 10.57 21.44 3.63
C ASN A 175 10.47 22.94 3.96
N GLU A 176 9.39 23.61 3.58
CA GLU A 176 9.10 25.00 3.98
C GLU A 176 8.99 25.16 5.50
N ALA A 177 8.56 24.12 6.21
CA ALA A 177 8.54 24.08 7.67
C ALA A 177 9.88 23.62 8.31
N GLY A 178 10.94 23.43 7.52
CA GLY A 178 12.26 23.01 7.99
C GLY A 178 12.39 21.49 8.22
N ILE A 179 11.50 20.69 7.65
CA ILE A 179 11.51 19.23 7.74
C ILE A 179 12.05 18.64 6.44
N ASP A 180 13.32 18.23 6.49
CA ASP A 180 14.07 17.72 5.34
C ASP A 180 13.82 16.22 5.12
N LYS A 181 13.35 15.86 3.91
CA LYS A 181 13.17 14.48 3.45
C LYS A 181 14.43 13.62 3.60
N GLY A 182 15.63 14.19 3.41
CA GLY A 182 16.90 13.49 3.51
C GLY A 182 17.24 13.00 4.92
N LYS A 183 16.61 13.56 5.95
CA LYS A 183 16.79 13.18 7.36
C LYS A 183 15.68 12.25 7.88
N ILE A 184 14.74 11.89 7.02
CA ILE A 184 13.55 11.10 7.35
C ILE A 184 13.75 9.65 6.91
N GLN A 185 13.30 8.71 7.75
CA GLN A 185 13.34 7.28 7.43
C GLN A 185 12.38 6.96 6.29
N GLU A 186 12.84 6.17 5.32
CA GLU A 186 12.02 5.66 4.22
C GLU A 186 11.44 4.28 4.54
N ILE A 187 10.12 4.16 4.38
CA ILE A 187 9.37 2.90 4.47
C ILE A 187 8.85 2.58 3.08
N LYS A 188 9.52 1.63 2.43
CA LYS A 188 9.04 1.02 1.18
C LYS A 188 8.21 -0.20 1.54
N TYR A 189 6.91 -0.12 1.30
CA TYR A 189 6.14 -1.34 1.16
C TYR A 189 6.60 -2.02 -0.13
N GLN A 190 6.84 -3.32 -0.07
CA GLN A 190 6.81 -4.10 -1.31
C GLN A 190 5.39 -3.92 -1.85
N SER A 191 5.24 -3.03 -2.83
CA SER A 191 4.01 -2.87 -3.58
C SER A 191 3.54 -4.26 -3.99
N GLY A 192 2.22 -4.50 -3.95
CA GLY A 192 1.60 -5.72 -4.47
C GLY A 192 1.84 -5.97 -5.97
N SER A 193 2.80 -5.27 -6.58
CA SER A 193 3.60 -5.67 -7.72
C SER A 193 4.93 -6.30 -7.29
N GLN A 194 4.95 -7.09 -6.21
CA GLN A 194 5.49 -8.43 -6.40
C GLN A 194 4.78 -8.93 -7.65
N LYS A 195 5.49 -8.92 -8.80
CA LYS A 195 5.43 -10.09 -9.67
C LYS A 195 5.44 -11.22 -8.67
N VAL A 196 4.26 -11.77 -8.38
CA VAL A 196 4.16 -13.03 -7.70
C VAL A 196 5.14 -13.83 -8.53
N LYS A 197 6.29 -14.20 -7.95
CA LYS A 197 6.96 -15.39 -8.42
C LYS A 197 5.83 -16.38 -8.26
N LYS A 198 5.05 -16.61 -9.33
CA LYS A 198 4.05 -17.66 -9.38
C LYS A 198 4.87 -18.82 -8.89
N THR A 199 4.62 -19.22 -7.65
CA THR A 199 5.19 -20.46 -7.15
C THR A 199 4.68 -21.45 -8.17
N ALA A 200 5.59 -21.89 -9.03
CA ALA A 200 5.23 -22.68 -10.21
C ALA A 200 4.33 -23.80 -9.69
N THR A 201 3.18 -24.01 -10.35
CA THR A 201 2.32 -25.12 -9.94
C THR A 201 3.15 -26.42 -10.01
N PRO A 202 2.80 -27.48 -9.26
CA PRO A 202 3.54 -28.75 -9.35
C PRO A 202 3.71 -29.24 -10.80
N GLU A 203 2.74 -28.95 -11.67
CA GLU A 203 2.82 -29.24 -13.10
C GLU A 203 3.82 -28.35 -13.85
N GLU A 204 3.88 -27.05 -13.53
CA GLU A 204 4.87 -26.15 -14.11
C GLU A 204 6.29 -26.53 -13.68
N VAL A 205 6.49 -26.91 -12.41
CA VAL A 205 7.80 -27.40 -11.92
C VAL A 205 8.24 -28.66 -12.67
N LYS A 206 7.31 -29.59 -12.94
CA LYS A 206 7.59 -30.80 -13.72
C LYS A 206 8.06 -30.44 -15.14
N LYS A 207 7.34 -29.55 -15.83
CA LYS A 207 7.71 -29.11 -17.19
C LYS A 207 9.03 -28.36 -17.23
N GLN A 208 9.33 -27.54 -16.22
CA GLN A 208 10.61 -26.83 -16.10
C GLN A 208 11.78 -27.81 -15.96
N LYS A 209 11.59 -28.88 -15.16
CA LYS A 209 12.59 -29.95 -15.00
C LYS A 209 12.78 -30.71 -16.31
N GLU A 210 11.71 -31.11 -16.98
CA GLU A 210 11.78 -31.83 -18.26
C GLU A 210 12.50 -31.01 -19.35
N ILE A 211 12.20 -29.70 -19.45
CA ILE A 211 12.93 -28.79 -20.36
C ILE A 211 14.43 -28.82 -20.07
N TRP A 212 14.80 -28.76 -18.79
CA TRP A 212 16.21 -28.77 -18.40
C TRP A 212 16.89 -30.09 -18.73
N ASP A 213 16.25 -31.21 -18.39
CA ASP A 213 16.78 -32.55 -18.63
C ASP A 213 16.98 -32.82 -20.13
N TRP A 214 16.08 -32.35 -20.99
CA TRP A 214 16.24 -32.42 -22.44
C TRP A 214 17.36 -31.53 -22.97
N LEU A 215 17.46 -30.28 -22.48
CA LEU A 215 18.52 -29.37 -22.90
C LEU A 215 19.90 -29.90 -22.51
N MET A 216 20.04 -30.47 -21.31
CA MET A 216 21.28 -31.10 -20.87
C MET A 216 21.66 -32.27 -21.78
N GLN A 217 20.71 -33.08 -22.23
CA GLN A 217 20.98 -34.17 -23.18
C GLN A 217 21.36 -33.65 -24.57
N ILE A 218 20.64 -32.66 -25.10
CA ILE A 218 20.92 -32.02 -26.40
C ILE A 218 22.33 -31.41 -26.43
N THR A 219 22.78 -30.87 -25.30
CA THR A 219 24.04 -30.14 -25.17
C THR A 219 25.17 -30.96 -24.54
N ALA A 220 25.02 -32.29 -24.51
CA ALA A 220 26.01 -33.22 -23.96
C ALA A 220 26.47 -32.87 -22.53
N GLY A 221 25.56 -32.35 -21.71
CA GLY A 221 25.78 -32.02 -20.30
C GLY A 221 26.40 -30.64 -20.05
N SER A 222 26.61 -29.81 -21.08
CA SER A 222 27.17 -28.46 -20.91
C SER A 222 26.10 -27.47 -20.43
N ASP A 223 26.21 -27.04 -19.17
CA ASP A 223 25.30 -26.05 -18.56
C ASP A 223 25.28 -24.73 -19.35
N GLU A 224 26.45 -24.24 -19.77
CA GLU A 224 26.55 -22.98 -20.52
C GLU A 224 25.81 -23.05 -21.86
N LEU A 225 26.01 -24.15 -22.61
CA LEU A 225 25.33 -24.38 -23.89
C LEU A 225 23.82 -24.58 -23.69
N ALA A 226 23.40 -25.27 -22.62
CA ALA A 226 21.99 -25.45 -22.29
C ALA A 226 21.30 -24.11 -22.01
N ARG A 227 21.97 -23.18 -21.31
CA ARG A 227 21.43 -21.85 -21.01
C ARG A 227 21.34 -20.95 -22.24
N GLU A 228 22.36 -20.96 -23.09
CA GLU A 228 22.34 -20.19 -24.34
C GLU A 228 21.30 -20.74 -25.30
N ARG A 229 21.18 -22.07 -25.39
CA ARG A 229 20.12 -22.70 -26.18
C ARG A 229 18.74 -22.32 -25.66
N LEU A 230 18.50 -22.38 -24.35
CA LEU A 230 17.22 -21.95 -23.78
C LEU A 230 16.91 -20.48 -24.09
N LYS A 231 17.91 -19.59 -24.01
CA LYS A 231 17.75 -18.17 -24.33
C LYS A 231 17.30 -17.98 -25.79
N LEU A 232 17.93 -18.69 -26.72
CA LEU A 232 17.56 -18.64 -28.14
C LEU A 232 16.14 -19.16 -28.37
N GLU A 233 15.77 -20.26 -27.74
CA GLU A 233 14.50 -20.93 -27.99
C GLU A 233 13.30 -20.23 -27.35
N THR A 234 13.54 -19.43 -26.31
CA THR A 234 12.51 -18.71 -25.55
C THR A 234 12.35 -17.25 -25.96
N GLY A 235 13.29 -16.66 -26.69
CA GLY A 235 13.17 -15.29 -27.20
C GLY A 235 12.16 -15.19 -28.35
N PHE A 236 11.36 -14.12 -28.38
CA PHE A 236 10.36 -13.92 -29.43
C PHE A 236 10.02 -12.44 -29.66
N LYS A 237 9.54 -12.14 -30.86
CA LYS A 237 8.95 -10.84 -31.19
C LYS A 237 7.42 -10.92 -31.05
N PRO A 238 6.80 -10.13 -30.15
CA PRO A 238 5.35 -10.11 -30.01
C PRO A 238 4.62 -9.65 -31.29
N LYS A 239 3.39 -10.16 -31.50
CA LYS A 239 2.56 -9.80 -32.67
C LYS A 239 1.94 -8.39 -32.58
N ASP A 240 1.96 -7.79 -31.39
CA ASP A 240 1.41 -6.46 -31.13
C ASP A 240 2.36 -5.31 -31.56
N GLY A 241 3.51 -5.64 -32.15
CA GLY A 241 4.49 -4.67 -32.62
C GLY A 241 5.43 -4.15 -31.53
N SER A 242 5.32 -4.64 -30.28
CA SER A 242 6.26 -4.30 -29.20
C SER A 242 7.66 -4.87 -29.43
N ASP A 243 8.60 -4.36 -28.64
CA ASP A 243 10.02 -4.72 -28.73
C ASP A 243 10.28 -6.22 -28.51
N TYR A 244 11.41 -6.67 -29.06
CA TYR A 244 11.84 -8.06 -28.93
C TYR A 244 11.98 -8.45 -27.45
N VAL A 245 11.32 -9.55 -27.07
CA VAL A 245 11.39 -10.08 -25.71
C VAL A 245 12.58 -11.02 -25.61
N GLU A 246 13.58 -10.62 -24.83
CA GLU A 246 14.76 -11.44 -24.57
C GLU A 246 14.40 -12.75 -23.83
N GLY A 247 14.92 -13.86 -24.37
CA GLY A 247 14.74 -15.19 -23.83
C GLY A 247 15.36 -15.37 -22.44
N LYS A 248 14.98 -16.47 -21.78
CA LYS A 248 15.42 -16.81 -20.42
C LYS A 248 16.53 -17.85 -20.44
N LYS A 249 17.49 -17.68 -19.53
CA LYS A 249 18.62 -18.61 -19.31
C LYS A 249 18.33 -19.67 -18.24
N ASP A 250 17.14 -19.68 -17.65
CA ASP A 250 16.77 -20.64 -16.62
C ASP A 250 15.27 -20.96 -16.71
N PRO A 251 14.89 -22.26 -16.82
CA PRO A 251 13.50 -22.67 -16.95
C PRO A 251 12.60 -22.20 -15.81
N LYS A 252 13.15 -21.94 -14.61
CA LYS A 252 12.36 -21.47 -13.45
C LYS A 252 11.66 -20.13 -13.69
N TYR A 253 12.10 -19.37 -14.68
CA TYR A 253 11.47 -18.10 -15.08
C TYR A 253 10.40 -18.25 -16.17
N LEU A 254 10.19 -19.46 -16.68
CA LEU A 254 9.14 -19.76 -17.65
C LEU A 254 7.86 -20.17 -16.90
N THR A 255 6.75 -19.49 -17.19
CA THR A 255 5.45 -19.80 -16.57
C THR A 255 4.32 -19.68 -17.60
N GLY A 256 3.18 -20.31 -17.31
CA GLY A 256 1.97 -20.24 -18.13
C GLY A 256 2.17 -20.61 -19.60
N LYS A 257 1.66 -19.78 -20.50
CA LYS A 257 1.70 -20.01 -21.96
C LYS A 257 3.13 -20.10 -22.50
N TRP A 258 4.05 -19.30 -21.95
CA TRP A 258 5.46 -19.30 -22.38
C TRP A 258 6.15 -20.62 -22.04
N LEU A 259 5.89 -21.17 -20.85
CA LEU A 259 6.40 -22.48 -20.45
C LEU A 259 5.86 -23.59 -21.34
N ASN A 260 4.55 -23.62 -21.59
CA ASN A 260 3.93 -24.68 -22.41
C ASN A 260 4.45 -24.67 -23.86
N ILE A 261 4.65 -23.48 -24.44
CA ILE A 261 5.23 -23.35 -25.79
C ILE A 261 6.68 -23.83 -25.79
N THR A 262 7.47 -23.41 -24.81
CA THR A 262 8.89 -23.79 -24.72
C THR A 262 9.03 -25.29 -24.51
N HIS A 263 8.23 -25.88 -23.61
CA HIS A 263 8.20 -27.31 -23.33
C HIS A 263 7.98 -28.12 -24.60
N ARG A 264 6.91 -27.79 -25.37
CA ARG A 264 6.63 -28.45 -26.64
C ARG A 264 7.79 -28.31 -27.65
N LYS A 265 8.35 -27.11 -27.79
CA LYS A 265 9.43 -26.82 -28.75
C LYS A 265 10.71 -27.61 -28.43
N ILE A 266 11.13 -27.62 -27.16
CA ILE A 266 12.31 -28.36 -26.72
C ILE A 266 12.08 -29.86 -26.82
N LYS A 267 10.87 -30.34 -26.51
CA LYS A 267 10.49 -31.75 -26.70
C LYS A 267 10.65 -32.18 -28.16
N GLU A 268 10.14 -31.39 -29.10
CA GLU A 268 10.26 -31.68 -30.54
C GLU A 268 11.72 -31.70 -31.01
N ILE A 269 12.58 -30.82 -30.49
CA ILE A 269 14.02 -30.81 -30.80
C ILE A 269 14.69 -32.06 -30.25
N PHE A 270 14.39 -32.40 -28.99
CA PHE A 270 14.90 -33.60 -28.33
C PHE A 270 14.48 -34.86 -29.09
N GLU A 271 13.20 -35.03 -29.39
CA GLU A 271 12.68 -36.17 -30.15
C GLU A 271 13.33 -36.26 -31.53
N LYS A 272 13.49 -35.15 -32.27
CA LYS A 272 14.19 -35.18 -33.57
C LYS A 272 15.64 -35.65 -33.47
N GLN A 273 16.36 -35.20 -32.45
CA GLN A 273 17.77 -35.54 -32.26
C GLN A 273 17.98 -36.99 -31.80
N PHE A 274 17.01 -37.59 -31.11
CA PHE A 274 17.13 -38.91 -30.51
C PHE A 274 16.24 -40.00 -31.13
N SER A 275 15.27 -39.67 -31.98
CA SER A 275 14.48 -40.63 -32.77
C SER A 275 15.08 -40.95 -34.15
N GLN A 276 15.99 -40.11 -34.67
CA GLN A 276 16.70 -40.40 -35.93
C GLN A 276 17.86 -41.42 -35.77
N GLY A 277 18.11 -41.93 -34.55
CA GLY A 277 19.14 -42.94 -34.29
C GLY A 277 18.71 -44.40 -34.49
N GLU A 278 17.44 -44.66 -34.81
CA GLU A 278 16.91 -46.02 -34.99
C GLU A 278 16.73 -46.43 -36.48
N GLU A 279 16.73 -45.51 -37.44
CA GLU A 279 16.55 -45.83 -38.87
C GLU A 279 17.86 -46.04 -39.67
N GLU A 280 19.05 -45.79 -39.11
CA GLU A 280 20.35 -46.07 -39.77
C GLU A 280 20.99 -47.41 -39.33
N LYS A 281 20.18 -48.33 -38.78
CA LYS A 281 20.61 -49.70 -38.42
C LYS A 281 19.77 -50.80 -39.08
N GLU A 282 19.44 -50.63 -40.36
CA GLU A 282 19.12 -51.75 -41.26
C GLU A 282 20.13 -51.82 -42.41
#